data_AF-A0A956AE54-F1
#
_entry.id   AF-A0A956AE54-F1
#
_cell.length_a   1.000
_cell.length_b   1.000
_cell.length_c   1.000
_cell.angle_alpha   90.00
_cell.angle_beta   90.00
_cell.angle_gamma   90.00
#
_symmetry.space_group_name_H-M   'P 1'
#
loop_
_entity.id
_entity.type
_entity.pdbx_description
1 polymer ?
#
loop_
_entity_poly.entity_id
_entity_poly.type
_entity_poly.pdbx_seq_one_letter_code
_entity_poly.pdbx_strand_id
1 'polypeptide(L)'
;MARKRDDKTDLVRVRKAGEREQRPTWRDGEAGSAPIASHNRRSFPKQPKREDDAADWVGLDGARPRTSVLSVVVCIRCRFEGFVPFAVRSGEEHLCPDCYAEVTRPRDAAKPTRTHYSAEPRGIVCALCGGVEAVHFSPVPEGILCSACYRHKIRNRKGARGKT
;
A
#
# COMPACT_ATOMS: atom_id res chain seq x y z
N MET A 1 11.67 -51.75 25.84
CA MET A 1 12.38 -52.48 24.78
C MET A 1 12.94 -51.48 23.79
N ALA A 2 14.25 -51.31 23.79
CA ALA A 2 14.99 -50.34 22.99
C ALA A 2 15.31 -50.93 21.60
N ARG A 3 15.01 -50.20 20.52
CA ARG A 3 15.52 -50.51 19.18
C ARG A 3 16.47 -49.42 18.71
N LYS A 4 17.58 -49.92 18.21
CA LYS A 4 18.84 -49.25 17.86
C LYS A 4 18.73 -48.44 16.57
N ARG A 5 19.72 -47.55 16.45
CA ARG A 5 20.29 -46.89 15.26
C ARG A 5 20.46 -47.91 14.11
N ASP A 6 20.59 -47.55 12.84
CA ASP A 6 21.44 -46.56 12.18
C ASP A 6 20.90 -46.36 10.74
N ASP A 7 21.02 -45.16 10.16
CA ASP A 7 21.53 -45.04 8.78
C ASP A 7 21.98 -43.60 8.50
N LYS A 8 23.30 -43.41 8.49
CA LYS A 8 23.98 -42.20 8.05
C LYS A 8 24.11 -42.30 6.53
N THR A 9 23.26 -41.61 5.79
CA THR A 9 23.50 -41.41 4.36
C THR A 9 24.34 -40.15 4.17
N ASP A 10 25.64 -40.36 3.98
CA ASP A 10 26.61 -39.34 3.57
C ASP A 10 26.27 -38.84 2.15
N LEU A 11 25.54 -37.72 2.05
CA LEU A 11 25.40 -37.00 0.79
C LEU A 11 26.66 -36.15 0.54
N VAL A 12 27.53 -36.74 -0.28
CA VAL A 12 28.76 -36.16 -0.82
C VAL A 12 28.48 -34.81 -1.48
N ARG A 13 29.21 -33.80 -1.00
CA ARG A 13 29.37 -32.48 -1.60
C ARG A 13 29.95 -32.59 -3.02
N VAL A 14 29.20 -32.16 -4.02
CA VAL A 14 29.78 -31.69 -5.29
C VAL A 14 29.80 -30.16 -5.25
N ARG A 15 30.93 -29.60 -4.79
CA ARG A 15 31.23 -28.18 -4.98
C ARG A 15 31.72 -28.01 -6.41
N LYS A 16 30.87 -27.51 -7.32
CA LYS A 16 31.31 -27.02 -8.63
C LYS A 16 32.21 -25.81 -8.39
N ALA A 17 33.49 -25.99 -8.73
CA ALA A 17 34.47 -24.92 -8.81
C ALA A 17 34.29 -24.17 -10.14
N GLY A 18 34.35 -22.85 -10.07
CA GLY A 18 34.84 -22.02 -11.17
C GLY A 18 33.84 -21.64 -12.25
N GLU A 19 32.93 -20.71 -11.93
CA GLU A 19 32.43 -19.78 -12.95
C GLU A 19 32.95 -18.39 -12.60
N ARG A 20 34.05 -18.02 -13.27
CA ARG A 20 34.69 -16.71 -13.17
C ARG A 20 33.81 -15.76 -13.97
N GLU A 21 32.79 -15.20 -13.33
CA GLU A 21 31.95 -14.15 -13.90
C GLU A 21 32.86 -13.01 -14.36
N GLN A 22 33.00 -12.88 -15.67
CA GLN A 22 33.67 -11.75 -16.29
C GLN A 22 32.77 -10.54 -16.04
N ARG A 23 33.16 -9.70 -15.07
CA ARG A 23 32.52 -8.40 -14.88
C ARG A 23 32.71 -7.59 -16.16
N PRO A 24 31.64 -7.13 -16.83
CA PRO A 24 31.77 -6.18 -17.91
C PRO A 24 32.31 -4.87 -17.33
N THR A 25 33.52 -4.50 -17.75
CA THR A 25 34.08 -3.17 -17.50
C THR A 25 33.30 -2.19 -18.36
N TRP A 26 32.26 -1.58 -17.78
CA TRP A 26 31.64 -0.42 -18.38
C TRP A 26 32.72 0.67 -18.43
N ARG A 27 33.22 0.95 -19.63
CA ARG A 27 34.05 2.11 -19.89
C ARG A 27 33.25 3.34 -19.47
N ASP A 28 33.87 4.18 -18.66
CA ASP A 28 33.44 5.55 -18.42
C ASP A 28 33.35 6.27 -19.76
N GLY A 29 32.15 6.28 -20.34
CA GLY A 29 31.78 7.13 -21.44
C GLY A 29 31.60 8.53 -20.90
N GLU A 30 32.68 9.30 -20.91
CA GLU A 30 32.62 10.75 -20.84
C GLU A 30 31.73 11.30 -21.96
N ALA A 31 31.20 12.49 -21.70
CA ALA A 31 30.64 13.45 -22.65
C ALA A 31 29.18 13.24 -23.07
N GLY A 32 28.30 13.99 -22.39
CA GLY A 32 26.99 14.30 -22.94
C GLY A 32 26.03 14.96 -21.96
N SER A 33 26.47 15.95 -21.17
CA SER A 33 25.55 16.84 -20.47
C SER A 33 24.75 17.64 -21.49
N ALA A 34 23.66 17.06 -22.00
CA ALA A 34 22.66 17.80 -22.75
C ALA A 34 22.06 18.85 -21.80
N PRO A 35 21.93 20.12 -22.23
CA PRO A 35 21.21 21.10 -21.44
C PRO A 35 19.77 20.63 -21.32
N ILE A 36 19.35 20.32 -20.10
CA ILE A 36 17.94 20.05 -19.79
C ILE A 36 17.21 21.37 -20.03
N ALA A 37 16.71 21.53 -21.25
CA ALA A 37 15.84 22.63 -21.62
C ALA A 37 14.64 22.59 -20.67
N SER A 38 14.56 23.57 -19.78
CA SER A 38 13.53 23.72 -18.76
C SER A 38 12.22 24.15 -19.42
N HIS A 39 11.62 23.28 -20.23
CA HIS A 39 10.33 23.54 -20.82
C HIS A 39 9.21 23.05 -19.90
N ASN A 40 8.25 23.95 -19.71
CA ASN A 40 6.93 23.74 -19.14
C ASN A 40 6.84 23.64 -17.61
N ARG A 41 7.17 24.75 -16.95
CA ARG A 41 6.26 25.25 -15.89
C ARG A 41 4.92 25.55 -16.56
N ARG A 42 4.07 24.54 -16.72
CA ARG A 42 2.63 24.79 -16.92
C ARG A 42 2.20 25.58 -15.70
N SER A 43 2.01 26.88 -15.89
CA SER A 43 1.32 27.75 -14.96
C SER A 43 -0.02 27.08 -14.68
N PHE A 44 -0.10 26.37 -13.56
CA PHE A 44 -1.38 25.91 -13.07
C PHE A 44 -2.23 27.18 -12.89
N PRO A 45 -3.42 27.27 -13.51
CA PRO A 45 -4.31 28.38 -13.25
C PRO A 45 -4.50 28.45 -11.74
N LYS A 46 -4.16 29.60 -11.15
CA LYS A 46 -4.44 29.90 -9.74
C LYS A 46 -5.89 29.50 -9.52
N GLN A 47 -6.11 28.46 -8.72
CA GLN A 47 -7.46 28.10 -8.29
C GLN A 47 -8.04 29.36 -7.65
N PRO A 48 -9.18 29.88 -8.12
CA PRO A 48 -9.84 30.97 -7.43
C PRO A 48 -10.07 30.51 -6.00
N LYS A 49 -9.66 31.34 -5.04
CA LYS A 49 -10.02 31.15 -3.64
C LYS A 49 -11.53 31.02 -3.59
N ARG A 50 -12.02 29.80 -3.34
CA ARG A 50 -13.42 29.52 -3.05
C ARG A 50 -13.65 29.96 -1.60
N GLU A 51 -13.63 31.28 -1.42
CA GLU A 51 -14.33 31.93 -0.33
C GLU A 51 -15.82 31.78 -0.69
N ASP A 52 -16.66 31.39 0.27
CA ASP A 52 -18.13 31.23 0.15
C ASP A 52 -18.68 29.86 -0.31
N ASP A 53 -18.47 28.82 0.51
CA ASP A 53 -19.44 27.71 0.67
C ASP A 53 -19.61 27.35 2.16
N ALA A 54 -19.65 28.36 3.03
CA ALA A 54 -19.90 28.18 4.47
C ALA A 54 -21.41 28.14 4.83
N ALA A 55 -22.31 28.13 3.85
CA ALA A 55 -23.72 28.43 4.06
C ALA A 55 -24.70 27.44 3.42
N ASP A 56 -24.37 26.14 3.31
CA ASP A 56 -25.36 25.14 2.87
C ASP A 56 -25.19 23.75 3.51
N TRP A 57 -25.11 23.73 4.85
CA TRP A 57 -25.30 22.50 5.64
C TRP A 57 -26.68 22.42 6.30
N VAL A 58 -27.64 23.24 5.85
CA VAL A 58 -29.02 23.26 6.37
C VAL A 58 -29.88 22.34 5.50
N GLY A 59 -29.68 21.02 5.63
CA GLY A 59 -30.42 20.06 4.79
C GLY A 59 -30.26 18.58 5.16
N LEU A 60 -29.68 18.27 6.32
CA LEU A 60 -29.67 16.91 6.89
C LEU A 60 -30.46 16.88 8.20
N ASP A 61 -31.67 17.44 8.18
CA ASP A 61 -32.68 17.41 9.25
C ASP A 61 -33.33 16.03 9.43
N GLY A 62 -32.49 15.00 9.48
CA GLY A 62 -32.87 13.62 9.83
C GLY A 62 -31.86 12.92 10.73
N ALA A 63 -30.65 13.48 10.90
CA ALA A 63 -29.72 13.03 11.91
C ALA A 63 -30.11 13.69 13.24
N ARG A 64 -30.89 12.99 14.07
CA ARG A 64 -31.10 13.37 15.48
C ARG A 64 -29.75 13.83 16.05
N PRO A 65 -29.68 14.94 16.80
CA PRO A 65 -28.47 15.29 17.52
C PRO A 65 -28.14 14.09 18.41
N ARG A 66 -27.13 13.32 18.01
CA ARG A 66 -26.52 12.35 18.91
C ARG A 66 -25.92 13.24 19.97
N THR A 67 -26.63 13.38 21.09
CA THR A 67 -26.06 13.77 22.37
C THR A 67 -24.96 12.76 22.62
N SER A 68 -23.79 13.04 22.04
CA SER A 68 -22.65 12.16 22.11
C SER A 68 -22.24 12.21 23.56
N VAL A 69 -22.56 11.14 24.27
CA VAL A 69 -22.07 10.94 25.63
C VAL A 69 -20.56 10.91 25.49
N LEU A 70 -19.94 12.04 25.86
CA LEU A 70 -18.50 12.16 25.87
C LEU A 70 -18.00 11.27 27.00
N SER A 71 -17.26 10.22 26.65
CA SER A 71 -16.62 9.37 27.65
C SER A 71 -15.28 9.99 28.01
N VAL A 72 -15.00 10.08 29.32
CA VAL A 72 -13.70 10.50 29.83
C VAL A 72 -12.72 9.35 29.65
N VAL A 73 -11.58 9.63 29.04
CA VAL A 73 -10.46 8.70 28.90
C VAL A 73 -9.23 9.25 29.59
N VAL A 74 -8.50 8.39 30.28
CA VAL A 74 -7.23 8.73 30.93
C VAL A 74 -6.10 8.02 30.19
N CYS A 75 -5.14 8.79 29.69
CA CYS A 75 -3.96 8.21 29.05
C CYS A 75 -3.14 7.40 30.05
N ILE A 76 -2.86 6.14 29.75
CA ILE A 76 -2.10 5.27 30.66
C ILE A 76 -0.65 5.75 30.87
N ARG A 77 -0.10 6.53 29.93
CA ARG A 77 1.32 6.91 29.90
C ARG A 77 1.59 8.27 30.54
N CYS A 78 0.83 9.30 30.17
CA CYS A 78 1.02 10.66 30.70
C CYS A 78 -0.09 11.10 31.67
N ARG A 79 -1.10 10.25 31.91
CA ARG A 79 -2.27 10.55 32.77
C ARG A 79 -3.11 11.74 32.32
N PHE A 80 -2.94 12.22 31.09
CA PHE A 80 -3.80 13.24 30.51
C PHE A 80 -5.24 12.72 30.38
N GLU A 81 -6.20 13.54 30.82
CA GLU A 81 -7.63 13.27 30.70
C GLU A 81 -8.20 13.94 29.46
N GLY A 82 -8.88 13.17 28.62
CA GLY A 82 -9.50 13.65 27.38
C GLY A 82 -10.93 13.14 27.24
N PHE A 83 -11.65 13.69 26.26
CA PHE A 83 -13.02 13.30 25.95
C PHE A 83 -13.08 12.67 24.56
N VAL A 84 -13.80 11.56 24.45
CA VAL A 84 -14.05 10.88 23.16
C VAL A 84 -15.55 10.75 22.90
N PRO A 85 -16.01 10.90 21.64
CA PRO A 85 -17.44 10.88 21.29
C PRO A 85 -18.03 9.46 21.16
N PHE A 86 -17.39 8.47 21.76
CA PHE A 86 -17.81 7.07 21.73
C PHE A 86 -17.62 6.42 23.10
N ALA A 87 -18.43 5.41 23.39
CA ALA A 87 -18.32 4.63 24.62
C ALA A 87 -17.01 3.83 24.62
N VAL A 88 -16.23 4.01 25.67
CA VAL A 88 -14.97 3.31 25.88
C VAL A 88 -15.26 1.97 26.53
N ARG A 89 -14.65 0.90 26.01
CA ARG A 89 -14.73 -0.41 26.65
C ARG A 89 -13.88 -0.40 27.92
N SER A 90 -14.47 -0.83 29.03
CA SER A 90 -13.72 -0.99 30.28
C SER A 90 -12.61 -2.03 30.09
N GLY A 91 -11.40 -1.69 30.52
CA GLY A 91 -10.22 -2.56 30.46
C GLY A 91 -9.35 -2.41 29.21
N GLU A 92 -9.72 -1.54 28.25
CA GLU A 92 -8.81 -1.18 27.16
C GLU A 92 -7.84 -0.06 27.60
N GLU A 93 -6.58 -0.19 27.18
CA GLU A 93 -5.56 0.83 27.41
C GLU A 93 -5.70 1.97 26.39
N HIS A 94 -5.81 3.20 26.88
CA HIS A 94 -5.90 4.39 26.03
C HIS A 94 -4.63 5.21 26.10
N LEU A 95 -4.17 5.68 24.93
CA LEU A 95 -3.09 6.65 24.81
C LEU A 95 -3.68 7.98 24.33
N CYS A 96 -3.18 9.08 24.87
CA CYS A 96 -3.48 10.40 24.30
C CYS A 96 -2.88 10.51 22.88
N PRO A 97 -3.33 11.48 22.06
CA PRO A 97 -2.83 11.65 20.70
C PRO A 97 -1.30 11.72 20.61
N ASP A 98 -0.64 12.40 21.55
CA ASP A 98 0.82 12.54 21.57
C ASP A 98 1.52 11.23 21.89
N CYS A 99 1.09 10.53 22.94
CA CYS A 99 1.64 9.22 23.32
C CYS A 99 1.38 8.17 22.24
N TYR A 100 0.22 8.20 21.59
CA TYR A 100 -0.10 7.34 20.46
C TYR A 100 0.80 7.64 19.26
N ALA A 101 1.02 8.91 18.95
CA ALA A 101 1.94 9.32 17.88
C ALA A 101 3.36 8.82 18.15
N GLU A 102 3.85 8.84 19.39
CA GLU A 102 5.17 8.27 19.70
C GLU A 102 5.27 6.76 19.48
N VAL A 103 4.23 6.00 19.85
CA VAL A 103 4.21 4.53 19.71
C VAL A 103 4.02 4.11 18.25
N THR A 104 3.17 4.82 17.53
CA THR A 104 2.85 4.55 16.12
C THR A 104 3.78 5.22 15.14
N ARG A 105 4.58 6.21 15.57
CA ARG A 105 5.63 6.79 14.73
C ARG A 105 6.48 5.61 14.27
N PRO A 106 6.44 5.28 12.97
CA PRO A 106 7.23 4.18 12.49
C PRO A 106 8.67 4.57 12.76
N ARG A 107 9.31 3.86 13.69
CA ARG A 107 10.69 4.02 14.11
C ARG A 107 11.55 3.89 12.87
N ASP A 108 11.80 5.01 12.18
CA ASP A 108 12.36 5.08 10.85
C ASP A 108 12.00 3.86 10.00
N ALA A 109 10.69 3.64 9.76
CA ALA A 109 10.33 2.73 8.68
C ALA A 109 10.90 3.38 7.42
N ALA A 110 12.13 2.99 7.07
CA ALA A 110 12.65 3.03 5.73
C ALA A 110 11.46 2.67 4.88
N LYS A 111 10.89 3.68 4.20
CA LYS A 111 9.67 3.56 3.41
C LYS A 111 9.75 2.18 2.80
N PRO A 112 8.86 1.21 3.11
CA PRO A 112 9.00 -0.13 2.59
C PRO A 112 9.17 0.07 1.11
N THR A 113 10.40 -0.14 0.64
CA THR A 113 10.74 0.09 -0.76
C THR A 113 9.76 -0.83 -1.44
N ARG A 114 8.85 -0.26 -2.23
CA ARG A 114 7.75 -0.97 -2.89
C ARG A 114 8.34 -2.04 -3.82
N THR A 115 8.88 -3.10 -3.25
CA THR A 115 9.63 -4.17 -3.89
C THR A 115 8.76 -5.40 -4.08
N HIS A 116 7.43 -5.21 -4.06
CA HIS A 116 6.51 -6.17 -4.66
C HIS A 116 6.39 -6.01 -6.17
N TYR A 117 7.14 -5.09 -6.78
CA TYR A 117 7.39 -5.11 -8.22
C TYR A 117 8.57 -6.04 -8.46
N SER A 118 8.32 -7.23 -9.01
CA SER A 118 9.41 -8.00 -9.60
C SER A 118 9.97 -7.19 -10.76
N ALA A 119 11.30 -7.05 -10.83
CA ALA A 119 11.96 -6.35 -11.93
C ALA A 119 11.59 -6.97 -13.28
N GLU A 120 11.35 -8.28 -13.31
CA GLU A 120 10.91 -9.01 -14.48
C GLU A 120 9.38 -9.07 -14.54
N PRO A 121 8.76 -8.61 -15.64
CA PRO A 121 7.34 -8.78 -15.85
C PRO A 121 7.01 -10.25 -16.09
N ARG A 122 5.97 -10.76 -15.44
CA ARG A 122 5.44 -12.12 -15.61
C ARG A 122 4.26 -12.10 -16.57
N GLY A 123 4.20 -13.06 -17.49
CA GLY A 123 3.04 -13.26 -18.35
C GLY A 123 1.85 -13.82 -17.55
N ILE A 124 0.67 -13.22 -17.72
CA ILE A 124 -0.60 -13.73 -17.23
C ILE A 124 -1.51 -14.07 -18.40
N VAL A 125 -2.32 -15.12 -18.25
CA VAL A 125 -3.35 -15.49 -19.22
C VAL A 125 -4.71 -15.02 -18.69
N CYS A 126 -5.41 -14.21 -19.47
CA CYS A 126 -6.72 -13.69 -19.08
C CYS A 126 -7.77 -14.82 -19.07
N ALA A 127 -8.45 -15.01 -17.94
CA ALA A 127 -9.51 -16.01 -17.79
C ALA A 127 -10.76 -15.73 -18.66
N LEU A 128 -10.93 -14.50 -19.18
CA LEU A 128 -12.09 -14.13 -20.01
C LEU A 128 -11.81 -14.20 -21.51
N CYS A 129 -10.67 -13.66 -21.96
CA CYS A 129 -10.37 -13.59 -23.40
C CYS A 129 -9.21 -14.49 -23.84
N GLY A 130 -8.52 -15.16 -22.92
CA GLY A 130 -7.32 -15.95 -23.21
C GLY A 130 -6.08 -15.14 -23.58
N GLY A 131 -6.17 -13.80 -23.65
CA GLY A 131 -5.04 -12.93 -24.02
C GLY A 131 -3.92 -12.96 -22.98
N VAL A 132 -2.68 -12.90 -23.45
CA VAL A 132 -1.48 -12.84 -22.61
C VAL A 132 -1.09 -11.39 -22.35
N GLU A 133 -0.90 -11.01 -21.09
CA GLU A 133 -0.45 -9.67 -20.69
C GLU A 133 0.71 -9.77 -19.71
N ALA A 134 1.66 -8.84 -19.79
CA ALA A 134 2.82 -8.82 -18.91
C ALA A 134 2.53 -7.93 -17.69
N VAL A 135 2.68 -8.48 -16.47
CA VAL A 135 2.42 -7.76 -15.21
C VAL A 135 3.62 -7.86 -14.26
N HIS A 136 3.87 -6.79 -13.50
CA HIS A 136 4.99 -6.71 -12.56
C HIS A 136 4.68 -7.20 -11.14
N PHE A 137 3.49 -7.76 -10.91
CA PHE A 137 3.09 -8.30 -9.62
C PHE A 137 2.83 -9.80 -9.73
N SER A 138 2.98 -10.53 -8.63
CA SER A 138 2.60 -11.94 -8.58
C SER A 138 1.08 -12.06 -8.52
N PRO A 139 0.40 -12.54 -9.56
CA PRO A 139 -1.04 -12.63 -9.55
C PRO A 139 -1.50 -13.75 -8.60
N VAL A 140 -2.67 -13.56 -7.98
CA VAL A 140 -3.40 -14.65 -7.32
C VAL A 140 -3.96 -15.56 -8.43
N PRO A 141 -3.80 -16.89 -8.35
CA PRO A 141 -4.02 -17.79 -9.48
C PRO A 141 -5.47 -17.83 -9.99
N GLU A 142 -6.45 -17.37 -9.22
CA GLU A 142 -7.86 -17.50 -9.58
C GLU A 142 -8.42 -16.24 -10.24
N GLY A 143 -8.91 -16.40 -11.47
CA GLY A 143 -9.74 -15.39 -12.14
C GLY A 143 -9.01 -14.12 -12.59
N ILE A 144 -7.74 -14.23 -13.01
CA ILE A 144 -6.95 -13.10 -13.49
C ILE A 144 -7.53 -12.56 -14.79
N LEU A 145 -7.75 -11.24 -14.85
CA LEU A 145 -8.24 -10.56 -16.04
C LEU A 145 -7.14 -9.67 -16.62
N CYS A 146 -7.01 -9.64 -17.93
CA CYS A 146 -6.21 -8.60 -18.58
C CYS A 146 -6.82 -7.21 -18.30
N SER A 147 -6.00 -6.18 -18.42
CA SER A 147 -6.36 -4.79 -18.16
C SER A 147 -7.58 -4.33 -18.97
N ALA A 148 -7.74 -4.82 -20.21
CA ALA A 148 -8.90 -4.55 -21.05
C ALA A 148 -10.20 -5.15 -20.46
N CYS A 149 -10.20 -6.45 -20.17
CA CYS A 149 -11.34 -7.15 -19.57
C CYS A 149 -11.68 -6.62 -18.17
N TYR A 150 -10.66 -6.27 -17.38
CA TYR A 150 -10.83 -5.66 -16.06
C TYR A 150 -11.53 -4.30 -16.14
N ARG A 151 -11.08 -3.41 -17.04
CA ARG A 151 -11.72 -2.10 -17.27
C ARG A 151 -13.17 -2.24 -17.73
N HIS A 152 -13.45 -3.20 -18.63
CA HIS A 152 -14.80 -3.50 -19.08
C HIS A 152 -15.70 -3.94 -17.90
N LYS A 153 -15.22 -4.86 -17.05
CA LYS A 153 -15.94 -5.33 -15.85
C LYS A 153 -16.26 -4.18 -14.88
N ILE A 154 -15.33 -3.25 -14.65
CA ILE A 154 -15.57 -2.09 -13.76
C ILE A 154 -16.61 -1.13 -14.35
N ARG A 155 -16.53 -0.83 -15.65
CA ARG A 155 -17.52 0.05 -16.31
C ARG A 155 -18.94 -0.49 -16.18
N ASN A 156 -19.12 -1.79 -16.38
CA ASN A 156 -20.43 -2.43 -16.27
C ASN A 156 -20.97 -2.42 -14.83
N ARG A 157 -20.11 -2.53 -13.81
CA ARG A 157 -20.53 -2.41 -12.40
C ARG A 157 -21.03 -1.02 -12.02
N LYS A 158 -20.43 0.03 -12.58
CA LYS A 158 -20.84 1.41 -12.30
C LYS A 158 -22.20 1.76 -12.92
N GLY A 159 -22.50 1.21 -14.11
CA GLY A 159 -23.80 1.41 -14.75
C GLY A 159 -24.97 0.76 -14.01
N ALA A 160 -24.73 -0.32 -13.26
CA ALA A 160 -25.78 -1.05 -12.55
C ALA A 160 -26.22 -0.42 -11.21
N ARG A 161 -25.41 0.48 -10.61
CA ARG A 161 -25.71 1.08 -9.29
C ARG A 161 -26.42 2.43 -9.34
N GLY A 162 -26.66 3.00 -10.53
CA GLY A 162 -27.28 4.32 -10.70
C GLY A 162 -28.74 4.31 -11.14
N LYS A 163 -29.40 3.14 -11.11
CA LYS A 163 -30.81 2.98 -11.48
C LYS A 163 -31.57 2.31 -10.33
N THR A 164 -31.69 3.01 -9.21
CA THR A 164 -32.63 2.70 -8.12
C THR A 164 -33.11 4.01 -7.55
#